data_AF-A0A8I1MEM5-F1
#
_entry.id   AF-A0A8I1MEM5-F1
#
_cell.length_a   1.000
_cell.length_b   1.000
_cell.length_c   1.000
_cell.angle_alpha   90.00
_cell.angle_beta   90.00
_cell.angle_gamma   90.00
#
_symmetry.space_group_name_H-M   'P 1'
#
loop_
_entity.id
_entity.type
_entity.pdbx_description
1 polymer ?
#
loop_
_entity_poly.entity_id
_entity_poly.type
_entity_poly.pdbx_seq_one_letter_code
_entity_poly.pdbx_strand_id
1 'polypeptide(L)'
;MSLYVSSSNIVVIPQIAISHWKAYGVGTIKGAKVTGKQCEQLMLRFAEKVMTPFQMVSYQESFVVIFDDEQSKEHFELIANMLQADGYKFHYYLLFDDHESEVLKGMEPFLKVGEFNVPVVQLDQTGEFDFHSNGNSVEIVIDDDVDEEGISSFIQTFRLNEGHYFIGDPGFLKNQEMLQEQYFTGGDYHLIYQYNNQWLKKIIIQPRVVVKNSI
;
A
#
# COMPACT_ATOMS: atom_id res chain seq x y z
N MET A 1 10.93 -9.96 16.52
CA MET A 1 9.60 -9.41 16.90
C MET A 1 8.67 -9.71 15.74
N SER A 2 7.36 -9.64 15.89
CA SER A 2 6.44 -9.88 14.78
C SER A 2 5.69 -8.61 14.40
N LEU A 3 5.33 -8.52 13.13
CA LEU A 3 4.54 -7.44 12.56
C LEU A 3 3.21 -8.01 12.06
N TYR A 4 2.10 -7.53 12.64
CA TYR A 4 0.76 -7.93 12.23
C TYR A 4 0.22 -6.98 11.17
N VAL A 5 -0.25 -7.56 10.07
CA VAL A 5 -0.62 -6.82 8.87
C VAL A 5 -1.94 -7.36 8.30
N SER A 6 -2.96 -6.51 8.34
CA SER A 6 -4.34 -6.81 7.93
C SER A 6 -4.70 -6.34 6.53
N SER A 7 -3.90 -5.41 6.00
CA SER A 7 -3.92 -4.90 4.63
C SER A 7 -2.63 -5.33 3.94
N SER A 8 -2.59 -5.51 2.63
CA SER A 8 -1.36 -5.95 1.94
C SER A 8 -0.27 -4.87 1.86
N ASN A 9 -0.27 -3.91 2.79
CA ASN A 9 0.62 -2.76 2.82
C ASN A 9 0.97 -2.40 4.27
N ILE A 10 2.14 -1.82 4.44
CA ILE A 10 2.53 -1.15 5.68
C ILE A 10 3.02 0.26 5.35
N VAL A 11 3.07 1.10 6.37
CA VAL A 11 3.62 2.46 6.26
C VAL A 11 4.84 2.63 7.15
N VAL A 12 5.79 3.45 6.70
CA VAL A 12 6.96 3.86 7.50
C VAL A 12 6.75 5.32 7.89
N ILE A 13 6.06 5.55 9.01
CA ILE A 13 5.57 6.89 9.40
C ILE A 13 6.43 7.49 10.52
N PRO A 14 6.92 8.74 10.40
CA PRO A 14 7.57 9.41 11.53
C PRO A 14 6.61 9.45 12.73
N GLN A 15 7.08 9.19 13.96
CA GLN A 15 6.19 9.18 15.13
C GLN A 15 5.38 10.47 15.28
N ILE A 16 6.02 11.61 15.00
CA ILE A 16 5.41 12.94 15.04
C ILE A 16 4.27 13.13 14.02
N ALA A 17 4.28 12.37 12.92
CA ALA A 17 3.30 12.48 11.84
C ALA A 17 2.01 11.70 12.15
N ILE A 18 2.00 10.76 13.09
CA ILE A 18 0.81 9.96 13.44
C ILE A 18 -0.38 10.84 13.81
N SER A 19 -0.15 11.95 14.50
CA SER A 19 -1.20 12.90 14.90
C SER A 19 -1.98 13.50 13.71
N HIS A 20 -1.40 13.46 12.50
CA HIS A 20 -2.01 13.93 11.26
C HIS A 20 -2.64 12.79 10.44
N TRP A 21 -2.56 11.54 10.91
CA TRP A 21 -3.14 10.40 10.21
C TRP A 21 -4.66 10.51 10.16
N LYS A 22 -5.22 10.31 8.97
CA LYS A 22 -6.66 10.25 8.73
C LYS A 22 -6.98 8.79 8.46
N ALA A 23 -7.71 8.18 9.38
CA ALA A 23 -8.14 6.81 9.27
C ALA A 23 -9.22 6.63 8.20
N TYR A 24 -9.48 5.38 7.81
CA TYR A 24 -10.47 5.05 6.79
C TYR A 24 -11.87 5.58 7.11
N GLY A 25 -12.55 6.08 6.09
CA GLY A 25 -13.91 6.63 6.16
C GLY A 25 -13.96 8.11 6.54
N VAL A 26 -12.82 8.81 6.56
CA VAL A 26 -12.76 10.23 6.93
C VAL A 26 -12.78 11.10 5.68
N GLY A 27 -13.64 12.14 5.68
CA GLY A 27 -13.73 13.09 4.59
C GLY A 27 -14.77 12.70 3.54
N THR A 28 -14.60 13.21 2.32
CA THR A 28 -15.54 12.96 1.21
C THR A 28 -15.13 11.73 0.42
N ILE A 29 -16.09 10.96 -0.08
CA ILE A 29 -15.82 9.87 -1.03
C ILE A 29 -15.23 10.46 -2.31
N LYS A 30 -14.12 9.90 -2.78
CA LYS A 30 -13.38 10.28 -3.98
C LYS A 30 -13.37 9.20 -5.06
N GLY A 31 -13.79 7.99 -4.73
CA GLY A 31 -13.74 6.89 -5.68
C GLY A 31 -14.13 5.55 -5.11
N ALA A 32 -13.81 4.50 -5.85
CA ALA A 32 -13.87 3.13 -5.40
C ALA A 32 -12.69 2.31 -5.96
N LYS A 33 -12.13 1.41 -5.15
CA LYS A 33 -11.23 0.36 -5.64
C LYS A 33 -12.04 -0.90 -5.86
N VAL A 34 -11.99 -1.46 -7.06
CA VAL A 34 -12.70 -2.67 -7.44
C VAL A 34 -11.71 -3.81 -7.60
N THR A 35 -11.95 -4.91 -6.89
CA THR A 35 -11.13 -6.12 -6.93
C THR A 35 -11.97 -7.32 -7.36
N GLY A 36 -11.42 -8.18 -8.20
CA GLY A 36 -12.14 -9.35 -8.69
C GLY A 36 -11.33 -10.14 -9.71
N LYS A 37 -11.80 -11.35 -10.02
CA LYS A 37 -11.21 -12.11 -11.13
C LYS A 37 -11.47 -11.38 -12.43
N GLN A 38 -10.49 -11.38 -13.34
CA GLN A 38 -10.61 -10.78 -14.67
C GLN A 38 -10.97 -9.28 -14.62
N CYS A 39 -10.28 -8.50 -13.78
CA CYS A 39 -10.52 -7.06 -13.59
C CYS A 39 -10.57 -6.27 -14.90
N GLU A 40 -9.77 -6.62 -15.91
CA GLU A 40 -9.82 -5.98 -17.22
C GLU A 40 -11.18 -6.18 -17.92
N GLN A 41 -11.72 -7.40 -17.89
CA GLN A 41 -13.04 -7.68 -18.44
C GLN A 41 -14.13 -6.96 -17.64
N LEU A 42 -14.00 -6.94 -16.31
CA LEU A 42 -14.94 -6.22 -15.45
C LEU A 42 -14.93 -4.72 -15.76
N MET A 43 -13.76 -4.11 -15.91
CA MET A 43 -13.61 -2.69 -16.27
C MET A 43 -14.27 -2.39 -17.63
N LEU A 44 -14.14 -3.28 -18.62
CA LEU A 44 -14.87 -3.17 -19.89
C LEU A 44 -16.39 -3.24 -19.70
N ARG A 45 -16.88 -4.14 -18.84
CA ARG A 45 -18.32 -4.24 -18.52
C ARG A 45 -18.87 -3.00 -17.82
N PHE A 46 -18.07 -2.38 -16.94
CA PHE A 46 -18.40 -1.07 -16.41
C PHE A 46 -18.49 -0.05 -17.55
N ALA A 47 -17.46 0.04 -18.40
CA ALA A 47 -17.41 1.01 -19.50
C ALA A 47 -18.58 0.88 -20.49
N GLU A 48 -19.06 -0.33 -20.76
CA GLU A 48 -20.23 -0.58 -21.62
C GLU A 48 -21.55 -0.04 -21.02
N LYS A 49 -21.65 0.02 -19.70
CA LYS A 49 -22.87 0.45 -18.97
C LYS A 49 -22.79 1.89 -18.46
N VAL A 50 -21.63 2.54 -18.57
CA VAL A 50 -21.41 3.93 -18.14
C VAL A 50 -22.24 4.89 -18.98
N MET A 51 -23.16 5.61 -18.33
CA MET A 51 -23.86 6.74 -18.95
C MET A 51 -23.44 8.09 -18.36
N THR A 52 -22.96 8.11 -17.11
CA THR A 52 -22.33 9.27 -16.47
C THR A 52 -20.82 9.07 -16.43
N PRO A 53 -20.01 9.98 -17.01
CA PRO A 53 -18.56 9.78 -17.09
C PRO A 53 -17.94 9.73 -15.70
N PHE A 54 -17.26 8.63 -15.40
CA PHE A 54 -16.27 8.53 -14.32
C PHE A 54 -15.01 7.88 -14.88
N GLN A 55 -13.85 8.28 -14.34
CA GLN A 55 -12.58 7.74 -14.81
C GLN A 55 -12.31 6.39 -14.17
N MET A 56 -11.77 5.46 -14.95
CA MET A 56 -11.33 4.15 -14.47
C MET A 56 -9.87 3.93 -14.83
N VAL A 57 -9.07 3.53 -13.86
CA VAL A 57 -7.63 3.27 -14.02
C VAL A 57 -7.33 1.86 -13.57
N SER A 58 -6.82 1.02 -14.47
CA SER A 58 -6.36 -0.33 -14.14
C SER A 58 -5.08 -0.27 -13.30
N TYR A 59 -5.01 -1.07 -12.24
CA TYR A 59 -3.85 -1.18 -11.37
C TYR A 59 -3.75 -2.59 -10.77
N GLN A 60 -2.69 -3.32 -11.15
CA GLN A 60 -2.45 -4.71 -10.74
C GLN A 60 -3.70 -5.59 -11.01
N GLU A 61 -4.16 -6.36 -10.02
CA GLU A 61 -5.37 -7.20 -10.08
C GLU A 61 -6.65 -6.42 -9.69
N SER A 62 -6.65 -5.10 -9.89
CA SER A 62 -7.74 -4.22 -9.51
C SER A 62 -7.92 -3.08 -10.52
N PHE A 63 -9.00 -2.32 -10.39
CA PHE A 63 -9.08 -1.00 -11.01
C PHE A 63 -9.69 0.01 -10.05
N VAL A 64 -9.31 1.27 -10.21
CA VAL A 64 -9.77 2.39 -9.41
C VAL A 64 -10.75 3.22 -10.23
N VAL A 65 -11.89 3.53 -9.64
CA VAL A 65 -12.89 4.46 -10.17
C VAL A 65 -12.76 5.79 -9.44
N ILE A 66 -12.71 6.90 -10.18
CA ILE A 66 -12.62 8.25 -9.62
C ILE A 66 -13.98 8.92 -9.75
N PHE A 67 -14.50 9.45 -8.65
CA PHE A 67 -15.76 10.17 -8.60
C PHE A 67 -15.52 11.67 -8.60
N ASP A 68 -16.08 12.35 -9.60
CA ASP A 68 -16.04 13.81 -9.70
C ASP A 68 -17.12 14.46 -8.80
N ASP A 69 -18.22 13.75 -8.56
CA ASP A 69 -19.37 14.18 -7.75
C ASP A 69 -20.19 13.00 -7.19
N GLU A 70 -21.20 13.29 -6.37
CA GLU A 70 -22.10 12.27 -5.79
C GLU A 70 -22.88 11.50 -6.87
N GLN A 71 -23.22 12.14 -7.99
CA GLN A 71 -23.95 11.49 -9.08
C GLN A 71 -23.11 10.39 -9.73
N SER A 72 -21.81 10.63 -9.92
CA SER A 72 -20.88 9.64 -10.47
C SER A 72 -20.73 8.42 -9.55
N LYS A 73 -20.75 8.63 -8.22
CA LYS A 73 -20.80 7.55 -7.22
C LYS A 73 -22.09 6.74 -7.31
N GLU A 74 -23.25 7.40 -7.25
CA GLU A 74 -24.56 6.71 -7.32
C GLU A 74 -24.67 5.89 -8.62
N HIS A 75 -24.15 6.42 -9.71
CA HIS A 75 -24.12 5.74 -11.01
C HIS A 75 -23.21 4.50 -10.98
N PHE A 76 -22.01 4.62 -10.39
CA PHE A 76 -21.12 3.48 -10.21
C PHE A 76 -21.77 2.38 -9.38
N GLU A 77 -22.38 2.72 -8.23
CA GLU A 77 -23.04 1.76 -7.35
C GLU A 77 -24.22 1.06 -8.05
N LEU A 78 -24.98 1.79 -8.87
CA LEU A 78 -26.04 1.20 -9.71
C LEU A 78 -25.47 0.18 -10.70
N ILE A 79 -24.42 0.52 -11.44
CA ILE A 79 -23.77 -0.41 -12.38
C ILE A 79 -23.22 -1.62 -11.63
N ALA A 80 -22.58 -1.40 -10.48
CA ALA A 80 -22.02 -2.47 -9.67
C ALA A 80 -23.11 -3.48 -9.26
N ASN A 81 -24.25 -2.99 -8.76
CA ASN A 81 -25.39 -3.82 -8.40
C ASN A 81 -25.96 -4.60 -9.60
N MET A 82 -26.06 -3.96 -10.77
CA MET A 82 -26.51 -4.62 -12.00
C MET A 82 -25.56 -5.75 -12.41
N LEU A 83 -24.24 -5.51 -12.38
CA LEU A 83 -23.25 -6.52 -12.73
C LEU A 83 -23.25 -7.68 -11.74
N GLN A 84 -23.39 -7.42 -10.43
CA GLN A 84 -23.52 -8.48 -9.45
C GLN A 84 -24.81 -9.30 -9.66
N ALA A 85 -25.92 -8.66 -10.01
CA ALA A 85 -27.16 -9.35 -10.37
C ALA A 85 -27.03 -10.18 -11.66
N ASP A 86 -26.23 -9.73 -12.62
CA ASP A 86 -25.88 -10.45 -13.86
C ASP A 86 -24.90 -11.63 -13.60
N GLY A 87 -24.45 -11.84 -12.35
CA GLY A 87 -23.62 -12.97 -11.93
C GLY A 87 -22.12 -12.69 -11.89
N TYR A 88 -21.68 -11.45 -12.12
CA TYR A 88 -20.27 -11.07 -11.98
C TYR A 88 -19.86 -11.03 -10.51
N LYS A 89 -18.73 -11.67 -10.18
CA LYS A 89 -18.20 -11.76 -8.81
C LYS A 89 -17.02 -10.81 -8.62
N PHE A 90 -17.24 -9.75 -7.86
CA PHE A 90 -16.22 -8.78 -7.49
C PHE A 90 -16.60 -8.09 -6.17
N HIS A 91 -15.61 -7.46 -5.56
CA HIS A 91 -15.75 -6.61 -4.39
C HIS A 91 -15.33 -5.19 -4.75
N TYR A 92 -15.88 -4.21 -4.05
CA TYR A 92 -15.37 -2.84 -4.12
C TYR A 92 -15.31 -2.20 -2.75
N TYR A 93 -14.35 -1.30 -2.58
CA TYR A 93 -14.15 -0.49 -1.39
C TYR A 93 -14.29 0.96 -1.79
N LEU A 94 -15.09 1.72 -1.05
CA LEU A 94 -15.16 3.17 -1.25
C LEU A 94 -13.86 3.81 -0.80
N LEU A 95 -13.37 4.76 -1.60
CA LEU A 95 -12.16 5.52 -1.31
C LEU A 95 -12.58 6.91 -0.86
N PHE A 96 -12.04 7.36 0.27
CA PHE A 96 -12.29 8.66 0.87
C PHE A 96 -11.05 9.56 0.74
N ASP A 97 -11.20 10.85 1.07
CA ASP A 97 -10.10 11.81 1.23
C ASP A 97 -9.34 11.61 2.57
N ASP A 98 -8.88 10.37 2.77
CA ASP A 98 -8.08 9.94 3.91
C ASP A 98 -6.88 9.11 3.47
N HIS A 99 -5.95 8.90 4.40
CA HIS A 99 -4.66 8.29 4.08
C HIS A 99 -4.79 6.77 3.91
N GLU A 100 -5.67 6.11 4.66
CA GLU A 100 -5.93 4.67 4.49
C GLU A 100 -6.51 4.36 3.11
N SER A 101 -7.40 5.21 2.59
CA SER A 101 -7.94 5.10 1.23
C SER A 101 -6.88 5.32 0.16
N GLU A 102 -5.93 6.24 0.36
CA GLU A 102 -4.80 6.39 -0.56
C GLU A 102 -3.84 5.19 -0.50
N VAL A 103 -3.61 4.58 0.67
CA VAL A 103 -2.89 3.28 0.74
C VAL A 103 -3.67 2.20 -0.01
N LEU A 104 -4.99 2.10 0.23
CA LEU A 104 -5.84 1.09 -0.41
C LEU A 104 -5.84 1.23 -1.93
N LYS A 105 -5.89 2.46 -2.45
CA LYS A 105 -5.78 2.79 -3.87
C LYS A 105 -4.49 2.23 -4.47
N GLY A 106 -3.38 2.26 -3.72
CA GLY A 106 -2.12 1.58 -4.05
C GLY A 106 -1.33 2.19 -5.21
N MET A 107 -1.76 3.34 -5.74
CA MET A 107 -1.14 3.92 -6.95
C MET A 107 0.14 4.72 -6.65
N GLU A 108 0.33 5.16 -5.42
CA GLU A 108 1.44 6.03 -5.02
C GLU A 108 2.32 5.32 -3.98
N PRO A 109 3.65 5.29 -4.18
CA PRO A 109 4.56 4.69 -3.21
C PRO A 109 4.81 5.58 -1.97
N PHE A 110 4.28 6.81 -1.98
CA PHE A 110 4.43 7.76 -0.88
C PHE A 110 3.12 8.48 -0.62
N LEU A 111 2.86 8.74 0.66
CA LEU A 111 1.72 9.53 1.12
C LEU A 111 2.19 10.80 1.79
N LYS A 112 1.43 11.88 1.58
CA LYS A 112 1.65 13.13 2.29
C LYS A 112 0.83 13.12 3.58
N VAL A 113 1.50 13.03 4.73
CA VAL A 113 0.87 13.08 6.05
C VAL A 113 1.34 14.34 6.76
N GLY A 114 0.51 15.38 6.76
CA GLY A 114 0.94 16.73 7.16
C GLY A 114 2.06 17.23 6.24
N GLU A 115 3.21 17.60 6.79
CA GLU A 115 4.40 17.98 6.02
C GLU A 115 5.31 16.79 5.66
N PHE A 116 5.02 15.59 6.14
CA PHE A 116 5.89 14.42 6.00
C PHE A 116 5.54 13.59 4.77
N ASN A 117 6.58 13.09 4.08
CA ASN A 117 6.42 12.08 3.05
C ASN A 117 6.60 10.71 3.70
N VAL A 118 5.54 9.91 3.71
CA VAL A 118 5.45 8.61 4.36
C VAL A 118 5.53 7.52 3.28
N PRO A 119 6.59 6.68 3.27
CA PRO A 119 6.66 5.53 2.38
C PRO A 119 5.55 4.52 2.66
N VAL A 120 4.96 4.01 1.59
CA VAL A 120 4.06 2.85 1.59
C VAL A 120 4.85 1.67 1.04
N VAL A 121 4.87 0.58 1.81
CA VAL A 121 5.59 -0.64 1.47
C VAL A 121 4.56 -1.74 1.19
N GLN A 122 4.63 -2.34 0.00
CA GLN A 122 3.68 -3.35 -0.45
C GLN A 122 4.14 -4.74 0.02
N LEU A 123 3.28 -5.48 0.72
CA LEU A 123 3.60 -6.83 1.21
C LEU A 123 3.04 -7.96 0.33
N ASP A 124 2.11 -7.64 -0.58
CA ASP A 124 1.35 -8.60 -1.40
C ASP A 124 0.54 -9.66 -0.61
N GLN A 125 0.64 -9.64 0.72
CA GLN A 125 0.09 -10.63 1.64
C GLN A 125 -0.33 -9.96 2.95
N THR A 126 -1.27 -10.60 3.64
CA THR A 126 -1.71 -10.23 5.00
C THR A 126 -1.30 -11.35 5.95
N GLY A 127 -0.96 -11.03 7.19
CA GLY A 127 -0.57 -12.05 8.16
C GLY A 127 0.27 -11.49 9.30
N GLU A 128 0.97 -12.41 9.96
CA GLU A 128 2.02 -12.11 10.91
C GLU A 128 3.36 -12.37 10.23
N PHE A 129 4.25 -11.38 10.26
CA PHE A 129 5.55 -11.44 9.60
C PHE A 129 6.67 -11.25 10.59
N ASP A 130 7.80 -11.91 10.37
CA ASP A 130 8.96 -11.75 11.21
C ASP A 130 9.64 -10.41 10.94
N PHE A 131 9.91 -9.68 12.02
CA PHE A 131 10.51 -8.36 12.00
C PHE A 131 11.85 -8.37 12.74
N HIS A 132 12.90 -8.01 12.01
CA HIS A 132 14.26 -7.90 12.51
C HIS A 132 14.79 -6.48 12.32
N SER A 133 15.22 -5.86 13.41
CA SER A 133 15.92 -4.59 13.39
C SER A 133 17.42 -4.82 13.59
N ASN A 134 18.24 -4.17 12.76
CA ASN A 134 19.69 -4.18 12.86
C ASN A 134 20.27 -2.79 12.57
N GLY A 135 20.47 -2.00 13.63
CA GLY A 135 20.98 -0.63 13.52
C GLY A 135 19.98 0.25 12.76
N ASN A 136 20.38 0.80 11.61
CA ASN A 136 19.51 1.60 10.73
C ASN A 136 18.83 0.76 9.64
N SER A 137 18.93 -0.57 9.71
CA SER A 137 18.30 -1.49 8.77
C SER A 137 17.15 -2.21 9.44
N VAL A 138 16.08 -2.44 8.70
CA VAL A 138 15.01 -3.36 9.11
C VAL A 138 14.75 -4.39 8.03
N GLU A 139 14.39 -5.59 8.46
CA GLU A 139 14.05 -6.71 7.61
C GLU A 139 12.69 -7.24 8.03
N ILE A 140 11.83 -7.48 7.04
CA ILE A 140 10.50 -8.08 7.21
C ILE A 140 10.51 -9.37 6.39
N VAL A 141 10.46 -10.51 7.08
CA VAL A 141 10.46 -11.83 6.47
C VAL A 141 9.02 -12.31 6.35
N ILE A 142 8.61 -12.57 5.12
CA ILE A 142 7.25 -12.99 4.76
C ILE A 142 7.18 -14.52 4.66
N ASP A 143 8.25 -15.14 4.19
CA ASP A 143 8.34 -16.60 4.04
C ASP A 143 9.80 -17.06 4.18
N ASP A 144 10.01 -17.98 5.12
CA ASP A 144 11.31 -18.52 5.53
C ASP A 144 11.84 -19.62 4.60
N ASP A 145 11.01 -20.14 3.69
CA ASP A 145 11.44 -21.13 2.69
C ASP A 145 12.24 -20.41 1.58
N VAL A 146 13.51 -20.16 1.88
CA VAL A 146 14.50 -19.58 0.97
C VAL A 146 15.24 -20.72 0.28
N ASP A 147 14.64 -21.30 -0.76
CA ASP A 147 15.47 -21.85 -1.81
C ASP A 147 16.26 -20.68 -2.42
N GLU A 148 17.58 -20.67 -2.25
CA GLU A 148 18.45 -19.58 -2.73
C GLU A 148 18.51 -19.51 -4.27
N GLU A 149 18.05 -20.55 -4.96
CA GLU A 149 17.95 -20.57 -6.41
C GLU A 149 16.81 -19.67 -6.90
N GLY A 150 17.13 -18.71 -7.77
CA GLY A 150 16.14 -17.88 -8.46
C GLY A 150 15.71 -16.62 -7.71
N ILE A 151 16.47 -16.15 -6.71
CA ILE A 151 16.20 -14.88 -6.05
C ILE A 151 16.37 -13.71 -7.04
N SER A 152 15.33 -12.91 -7.18
CA SER A 152 15.35 -11.63 -7.87
C SER A 152 15.07 -10.49 -6.90
N SER A 153 15.54 -9.28 -7.20
CA SER A 153 15.34 -8.12 -6.34
C SER A 153 14.86 -6.91 -7.12
N PHE A 154 13.84 -6.24 -6.57
CA PHE A 154 13.41 -4.92 -6.99
C PHE A 154 13.81 -3.90 -5.93
N ILE A 155 14.46 -2.80 -6.34
CA ILE A 155 14.98 -1.80 -5.41
C ILE A 155 14.33 -0.46 -5.72
N GLN A 156 13.71 0.12 -4.71
CA GLN A 156 13.22 1.50 -4.71
C GLN A 156 14.08 2.34 -3.77
N THR A 157 14.28 3.62 -4.10
CA THR A 157 15.01 4.57 -3.25
C THR A 157 14.05 5.62 -2.70
N PHE A 158 14.21 5.95 -1.43
CA PHE A 158 13.46 7.02 -0.76
C PHE A 158 14.33 7.72 0.27
N ARG A 159 13.92 8.91 0.72
CA ARG A 159 14.67 9.69 1.70
C ARG A 159 13.90 9.75 3.01
N LEU A 160 14.61 9.47 4.10
CA LEU A 160 14.11 9.63 5.46
C LEU A 160 14.76 10.83 6.14
N ASN A 161 13.99 11.51 6.98
CA ASN A 161 14.53 12.44 7.95
C ASN A 161 15.04 11.65 9.15
N GLU A 162 15.97 12.23 9.89
CA GLU A 162 16.45 11.62 11.12
C GLU A 162 15.33 11.60 12.18
N GLY A 163 15.13 10.46 12.84
CA GLY A 163 14.19 10.34 13.95
C GLY A 163 13.62 8.95 14.16
N HIS A 164 12.66 8.86 15.08
CA HIS A 164 11.90 7.65 15.35
C HIS A 164 10.73 7.52 14.37
N TYR A 165 10.54 6.31 13.86
CA TYR A 165 9.48 5.92 12.94
C TYR A 165 8.70 4.74 13.51
N PHE A 166 7.42 4.71 13.21
CA PHE A 166 6.61 3.51 13.33
C PHE A 166 6.49 2.80 11.99
N ILE A 167 6.55 1.47 12.04
CA ILE A 167 6.42 0.58 10.90
C ILE A 167 5.27 -0.36 11.20
N GLY A 168 4.25 -0.36 10.34
CA GLY A 168 3.17 -1.32 10.45
C GLY A 168 1.95 -1.00 9.63
N ASP A 169 0.88 -1.76 9.87
CA ASP A 169 -0.36 -1.66 9.12
C ASP A 169 -1.01 -0.28 9.29
N PRO A 170 -1.43 0.37 8.19
CA PRO A 170 -2.09 1.68 8.24
C PRO A 170 -3.36 1.71 9.10
N GLY A 171 -4.13 0.62 9.14
CA GLY A 171 -5.36 0.47 9.93
C GLY A 171 -5.11 0.31 11.44
N PHE A 172 -3.87 0.05 11.85
CA PHE A 172 -3.49 -0.07 13.27
C PHE A 172 -2.76 1.15 13.82
N LEU A 173 -2.64 2.26 13.08
CA LEU A 173 -1.90 3.44 13.55
C LEU A 173 -2.48 4.10 14.82
N LYS A 174 -3.75 3.85 15.14
CA LYS A 174 -4.36 4.26 16.42
C LYS A 174 -3.98 3.36 17.59
N ASN A 175 -3.54 2.13 17.33
CA ASN A 175 -3.08 1.16 18.30
C ASN A 175 -1.55 0.99 18.17
N GLN A 176 -0.79 1.90 18.79
CA GLN A 176 0.67 1.94 18.66
C GLN A 176 1.37 0.65 19.14
N GLU A 177 0.73 -0.15 19.98
CA GLU A 177 1.27 -1.46 20.44
C GLU A 177 1.37 -2.48 19.30
N MET A 178 0.63 -2.27 18.20
CA MET A 178 0.68 -3.11 17.00
C MET A 178 1.76 -2.68 16.00
N LEU A 179 2.52 -1.62 16.31
CA LEU A 179 3.53 -1.04 15.43
C LEU A 179 4.93 -1.38 15.93
N GLN A 180 5.86 -1.53 15.00
CA GLN A 180 7.28 -1.66 15.32
C GLN A 180 7.95 -0.28 15.29
N GLU A 181 8.71 0.04 16.33
CA GLU A 181 9.45 1.30 16.40
C GLU A 181 10.89 1.12 15.90
N GLN A 182 11.36 2.05 15.07
CA GLN A 182 12.71 2.07 14.55
C GLN A 182 13.26 3.50 14.50
N TYR A 183 14.49 3.68 14.97
CA TYR A 183 15.25 4.91 14.72
C TYR A 183 15.95 4.83 13.37
N PHE A 184 15.76 5.84 12.51
CA PHE A 184 16.49 5.97 11.25
C PHE A 184 17.36 7.22 11.28
N THR A 185 18.61 7.09 10.85
CA THR A 185 19.43 8.27 10.53
C THR A 185 18.91 8.95 9.27
N GLY A 186 19.09 10.26 9.15
CA GLY A 186 18.66 11.00 7.96
C GLY A 186 19.47 10.63 6.73
N GLY A 187 18.81 10.49 5.57
CA GLY A 187 19.49 10.17 4.32
C GLY A 187 18.65 9.36 3.34
N ASP A 188 19.29 8.90 2.27
CA ASP A 188 18.68 8.02 1.28
C ASP A 188 18.71 6.57 1.76
N TYR A 189 17.61 5.86 1.55
CA TYR A 189 17.38 4.47 1.91
C TYR A 189 16.99 3.67 0.68
N HIS A 190 17.38 2.40 0.65
CA HIS A 190 16.86 1.41 -0.28
C HIS A 190 15.74 0.63 0.40
N LEU A 191 14.62 0.50 -0.30
CA LEU A 191 13.57 -0.48 -0.06
C LEU A 191 13.78 -1.61 -1.08
N ILE A 192 14.20 -2.77 -0.60
CA ILE A 192 14.56 -3.93 -1.41
C ILE A 192 13.48 -4.99 -1.21
N TYR A 193 12.82 -5.35 -2.30
CA TYR A 193 11.87 -6.45 -2.36
C TYR A 193 12.57 -7.67 -2.95
N GLN A 194 12.65 -8.77 -2.20
CA GLN A 194 13.25 -10.02 -2.65
C GLN A 194 12.19 -11.05 -2.98
N TYR A 195 12.24 -11.55 -4.21
CA TYR A 195 11.29 -12.52 -4.74
C TYR A 195 11.96 -13.83 -5.09
N ASN A 196 11.26 -14.95 -4.87
CA ASN A 196 11.57 -16.26 -5.44
C ASN A 196 10.37 -16.71 -6.27
N ASN A 197 10.56 -17.02 -7.56
CA ASN A 197 9.48 -17.47 -8.45
C ASN A 197 8.23 -16.56 -8.42
N GLN A 198 8.43 -15.24 -8.40
CA GLN A 198 7.38 -14.19 -8.27
C GLN A 198 6.70 -14.10 -6.90
N TRP A 199 7.09 -14.91 -5.92
CA TRP A 199 6.61 -14.80 -4.54
C TRP A 199 7.51 -13.88 -3.74
N LEU A 200 6.92 -12.87 -3.10
CA LEU A 200 7.65 -11.97 -2.21
C LEU A 200 8.04 -12.73 -0.93
N LYS A 201 9.35 -12.80 -0.67
CA LYS A 201 9.93 -13.54 0.47
C LYS A 201 10.37 -12.62 1.59
N LYS A 202 10.99 -11.50 1.23
CA LYS A 202 11.62 -10.60 2.19
C LYS A 202 11.59 -9.16 1.70
N ILE A 203 11.42 -8.23 2.63
CA ILE A 203 11.59 -6.81 2.41
C ILE A 203 12.69 -6.28 3.32
N ILE A 204 13.56 -5.44 2.78
CA ILE A 204 14.66 -4.82 3.51
C ILE A 204 14.60 -3.32 3.32
N ILE A 205 14.59 -2.56 4.41
CA ILE A 205 14.82 -1.11 4.41
C ILE A 205 16.18 -0.86 5.01
N GLN A 206 17.10 -0.30 4.22
CA GLN A 206 18.48 -0.06 4.68
C GLN A 206 19.04 1.25 4.15
N PRO A 207 20.02 1.88 4.83
CA PRO A 207 20.69 3.06 4.30
C PRO A 207 21.31 2.75 2.93
N ARG A 208 21.22 3.70 2.01
CA ARG A 208 21.93 3.63 0.74
C ARG A 208 23.42 3.79 1.01
N VAL A 209 24.15 2.67 1.03
CA VAL A 209 25.60 2.70 1.14
C VAL A 209 26.16 3.24 -0.17
N VAL A 210 26.62 4.49 -0.16
CA VAL A 210 27.46 5.02 -1.23
C VAL A 210 28.81 4.32 -1.09
N VAL A 211 29.13 3.42 -2.02
CA VAL A 211 30.50 2.91 -2.15
C VAL A 211 31.37 4.12 -2.46
N LYS A 212 32.07 4.64 -1.44
CA LYS A 212 33.21 5.53 -1.67
C LYS A 212 34.27 4.65 -2.32
N ASN A 213 34.35 4.69 -3.65
CA ASN A 213 35.54 4.26 -4.35
C ASN A 213 36.65 5.21 -3.89
N SER A 214 37.44 4.78 -2.91
CA SER A 214 38.70 5.40 -2.56
C SER A 214 39.61 5.27 -3.79
N ILE A 215 39.83 6.38 -4.49
CA ILE A 215 40.90 6.52 -5.48
C ILE A 215 42.23 6.63 -4.74
#